data_AF-N9EYW4-F1
#
_entry.id   AF-N9EYW4-F1
#
_cell.length_a   1.000
_cell.length_b   1.000
_cell.length_c   1.000
_cell.angle_alpha   90.00
_cell.angle_beta   90.00
_cell.angle_gamma   90.00
#
_symmetry.space_group_name_H-M   'P 1'
#
loop_
_entity.id
_entity.type
_entity.pdbx_description
1 polymer ?
#
loop_
_entity_poly.entity_id
_entity_poly.type
_entity_poly.pdbx_seq_one_letter_code
_entity_poly.pdbx_strand_id
1 'polypeptide(L)'
;MTDQKVKTCPFCKVHEEDVEGCVYPYYGLAPHIHTKPIGGTEFLDKPYPSNFSPDGDGMGVYTHCLYCGGDGTVEGVVLEKEEG
;
A
#
# COMPACT_ATOMS: atom_id res chain seq x y z
N MET A 1 4.76 -10.90 26.88
CA MET A 1 4.50 -10.79 25.43
C MET A 1 4.89 -9.38 25.05
N THR A 2 5.89 -9.22 24.19
CA THR A 2 6.38 -7.90 23.78
C THR A 2 5.30 -7.23 22.94
N ASP A 3 4.86 -6.02 23.30
CA ASP A 3 3.84 -5.24 22.59
C ASP A 3 4.35 -4.81 21.20
N GLN A 4 4.38 -5.75 20.27
CA GLN A 4 4.68 -5.47 18.87
C GLN A 4 3.51 -4.70 18.26
N LYS A 5 3.67 -3.39 18.10
CA LYS A 5 2.68 -2.52 17.45
C LYS A 5 3.02 -2.33 15.99
N VAL A 6 2.07 -2.63 15.11
CA VAL A 6 2.17 -2.31 13.68
C VAL A 6 2.22 -0.80 13.49
N LYS A 7 3.12 -0.30 12.63
CA LYS A 7 3.14 1.12 12.24
C LYS A 7 1.83 1.44 11.52
N THR A 8 0.93 2.17 12.18
CA THR A 8 -0.41 2.46 11.66
C THR A 8 -0.85 3.90 11.89
N CYS A 9 -1.74 4.40 11.02
CA CYS A 9 -2.34 5.73 11.05
C CYS A 9 -3.77 5.68 10.50
N PRO A 10 -4.61 6.70 10.68
CA PRO A 10 -5.99 6.71 10.20
C PRO A 10 -6.16 6.42 8.69
N PHE A 11 -5.13 6.69 7.88
CA PHE A 11 -5.15 6.48 6.42
C PHE A 11 -4.77 5.06 5.99
N CYS A 12 -4.18 4.26 6.86
CA CYS A 12 -3.74 2.91 6.51
C CYS A 12 -4.50 1.82 7.27
N LYS A 13 -5.45 2.17 8.12
CA LYS A 13 -6.24 1.20 8.87
C LYS A 13 -7.23 0.48 7.94
N VAL A 14 -7.15 -0.86 7.92
CA VAL A 14 -8.33 -1.68 7.60
C VAL A 14 -9.22 -1.65 8.84
N HIS A 15 -10.48 -1.28 8.69
CA HIS A 15 -11.49 -1.49 9.72
C HIS A 15 -12.21 -2.80 9.42
N GLU A 16 -11.51 -3.93 9.55
CA GLU A 16 -12.14 -5.24 9.61
C GLU A 16 -12.08 -5.74 11.04
N GLU A 17 -13.13 -6.42 11.46
CA GLU A 17 -13.50 -6.69 12.86
C GLU A 17 -12.40 -7.44 13.65
N ASP A 18 -11.45 -8.07 12.94
CA ASP A 18 -10.41 -8.92 13.49
C ASP A 18 -8.95 -8.52 13.14
N VAL A 19 -8.71 -7.43 12.38
CA VAL A 19 -7.34 -7.02 11.99
C VAL A 19 -7.16 -5.50 12.07
N GLU A 20 -6.66 -4.99 13.21
CA GLU A 20 -6.06 -3.65 13.24
C GLU A 20 -4.65 -3.70 12.64
N GLY A 21 -4.50 -3.22 11.40
CA GLY A 21 -3.22 -3.26 10.70
C GLY A 21 -3.09 -2.20 9.61
N CYS A 22 -1.86 -2.02 9.13
CA CYS A 22 -1.58 -1.21 7.94
C CYS A 22 -1.98 -2.02 6.69
N VAL A 23 -2.76 -1.43 5.78
CA VAL A 23 -3.17 -2.04 4.49
C VAL A 23 -1.97 -2.33 3.56
N TYR A 24 -0.83 -1.71 3.81
CA TYR A 24 0.36 -1.83 2.98
C TYR A 24 1.23 -3.02 3.45
N PRO A 25 1.97 -3.69 2.53
CA PRO A 25 1.92 -3.49 1.08
C PRO A 25 0.61 -4.00 0.49
N TYR A 26 0.12 -3.34 -0.55
CA TYR A 26 -1.11 -3.71 -1.25
C TYR A 26 -0.90 -3.74 -2.76
N TYR A 27 -1.40 -4.78 -3.42
CA TYR A 27 -1.36 -4.93 -4.87
C TYR A 27 -2.63 -4.37 -5.51
N GLY A 28 -2.49 -3.45 -6.46
CA GLY A 28 -3.63 -2.82 -7.11
C GLY A 28 -3.28 -2.06 -8.38
N LEU A 29 -4.30 -1.42 -8.94
CA LEU A 29 -4.18 -0.60 -10.14
C LEU A 29 -3.27 0.61 -9.88
N ALA A 30 -2.46 0.95 -10.88
CA ALA A 30 -1.75 2.22 -10.98
C ALA A 30 -2.75 3.39 -10.82
N PRO A 31 -2.28 4.60 -10.47
CA PRO A 31 -3.16 5.75 -10.26
C PRO A 31 -4.14 5.93 -11.43
N HIS A 32 -5.43 5.88 -11.13
CA HIS A 32 -6.48 5.84 -12.13
C HIS A 32 -7.74 6.57 -11.66
N ILE A 33 -8.62 6.85 -12.61
CA ILE A 33 -9.98 7.30 -12.37
C ILE A 33 -10.95 6.26 -12.91
N HIS A 34 -12.04 6.04 -12.18
CA HIS A 34 -13.17 5.26 -12.69
C HIS A 34 -14.00 6.15 -13.63
N THR A 35 -14.19 5.68 -14.85
CA THR A 35 -15.01 6.35 -15.86
C THR A 35 -16.36 5.65 -16.00
N LYS A 36 -17.30 6.28 -16.71
CA LYS A 36 -18.57 5.65 -17.11
C LYS A 36 -18.41 5.06 -18.52
N PRO A 37 -19.03 3.92 -18.85
CA PRO A 37 -19.93 3.10 -18.02
C PRO A 37 -19.19 2.30 -16.93
N ILE A 38 -19.95 1.62 -16.06
CA ILE A 38 -19.41 0.74 -15.02
C ILE A 38 -18.39 -0.23 -15.65
N GLY A 39 -17.19 -0.30 -15.08
CA GLY A 39 -16.05 -1.07 -15.61
C GLY A 39 -15.04 -0.23 -16.39
N GLY A 40 -15.32 1.05 -16.64
CA GLY A 40 -14.37 1.99 -17.22
C GLY A 40 -13.30 2.42 -16.22
N THR A 41 -12.04 2.35 -16.64
CA THR A 41 -10.87 2.85 -15.90
C THR A 41 -9.96 3.57 -16.88
N GLU A 42 -9.51 4.77 -16.51
CA GLU A 42 -8.46 5.49 -17.23
C GLU A 42 -7.27 5.71 -16.28
N PHE A 43 -6.10 5.20 -16.68
CA PHE A 43 -4.86 5.45 -15.95
C PHE A 43 -4.41 6.89 -16.14
N LEU A 44 -3.93 7.50 -15.06
CA LEU A 44 -3.45 8.87 -15.10
C LEU A 44 -2.08 8.94 -15.79
N ASP A 45 -1.93 9.83 -16.76
CA ASP A 45 -0.64 10.19 -17.36
C ASP A 45 0.15 11.11 -16.42
N LYS A 46 0.56 10.56 -15.28
CA LYS A 46 1.36 11.24 -14.26
C LYS A 46 2.46 10.30 -13.77
N PRO A 47 3.59 10.83 -13.31
CA PRO A 47 4.60 10.02 -12.64
C PRO A 47 3.97 9.21 -11.50
N TYR A 48 4.36 7.95 -11.39
CA TYR A 48 3.90 7.10 -10.29
C TYR A 48 4.35 7.67 -8.94
N PRO A 49 3.52 7.54 -7.90
CA PRO A 49 3.92 7.95 -6.57
C PRO A 49 5.10 7.10 -6.10
N SER A 50 5.93 7.65 -5.22
CA SER A 50 7.17 7.01 -4.74
C SER A 50 6.95 5.67 -4.03
N ASN A 51 5.73 5.37 -3.58
CA ASN A 51 5.39 4.10 -2.96
C ASN A 51 4.88 3.05 -3.96
N PHE A 52 4.67 3.36 -5.24
CA PHE A 52 4.16 2.41 -6.23
C PHE A 52 5.29 1.79 -7.06
N SER A 53 5.34 0.46 -7.08
CA SER A 53 6.25 -0.32 -7.91
C SER A 53 5.43 -1.06 -8.99
N PRO A 54 5.49 -0.62 -10.27
CA PRO A 54 4.73 -1.27 -11.35
C PRO A 54 5.24 -2.69 -11.63
N ASP A 55 4.33 -3.61 -11.96
CA ASP A 55 4.67 -4.98 -12.39
C ASP A 55 4.28 -5.30 -13.86
N GLY A 56 3.43 -4.47 -14.47
CA GLY A 56 2.96 -4.62 -15.85
C GLY A 56 1.48 -4.22 -15.97
N ASP A 57 0.99 -3.99 -17.19
CA ASP A 57 -0.45 -3.79 -17.51
C ASP A 57 -1.24 -2.83 -16.58
N GLY A 58 -0.59 -1.78 -16.08
CA GLY A 58 -1.23 -0.80 -15.18
C GLY A 58 -1.49 -1.33 -13.77
N MET A 59 -0.81 -2.40 -13.36
CA MET A 59 -0.83 -3.00 -12.04
C MET A 59 0.52 -2.80 -11.33
N GLY A 60 0.52 -3.00 -10.02
CA GLY A 60 1.73 -2.94 -9.21
C GLY A 60 1.46 -2.97 -7.72
N VAL A 61 2.54 -2.89 -6.95
CA VAL A 61 2.51 -2.92 -5.49
C VAL A 61 2.68 -1.52 -4.94
N TYR A 62 1.74 -1.08 -4.12
CA TYR A 62 1.97 0.02 -3.21
C TYR A 62 2.67 -0.51 -1.96
N THR A 63 3.88 -0.03 -1.72
CA THR A 63 4.81 -0.61 -0.75
C THR A 63 4.59 -0.12 0.68
N HIS A 64 4.15 1.12 0.86
CA HIS A 64 3.99 1.74 2.18
C HIS A 64 3.02 2.92 2.15
N CYS A 65 2.54 3.33 3.32
CA CYS A 65 1.74 4.53 3.51
C CYS A 65 2.61 5.78 3.40
N LEU A 66 2.25 6.71 2.51
CA LEU A 66 2.98 7.98 2.35
C LEU A 66 2.84 8.94 3.55
N TYR A 67 1.90 8.69 4.47
CA TYR A 67 1.66 9.53 5.64
C TYR A 67 2.47 9.10 6.87
N CYS A 68 2.51 7.80 7.17
CA CYS A 68 3.17 7.27 8.37
C CYS A 68 4.35 6.33 8.08
N GLY A 69 4.60 5.99 6.81
CA GLY A 69 5.61 5.00 6.44
C GLY A 69 5.23 3.55 6.80
N GLY A 70 4.00 3.30 7.22
CA GLY A 70 3.52 1.95 7.54
C GLY A 70 3.51 1.06 6.31
N ASP A 71 4.10 -0.11 6.42
CA ASP A 71 4.34 -1.10 5.36
C ASP A 71 3.96 -2.51 5.83
N GLY A 72 3.08 -2.59 6.84
CA GLY A 72 2.66 -3.86 7.44
C GLY A 72 3.65 -4.40 8.47
N THR A 73 4.76 -3.71 8.70
CA THR A 73 5.75 -4.07 9.74
C THR A 73 5.44 -3.43 11.09
N VAL A 74 6.10 -3.97 12.12
CA VAL A 74 6.02 -3.47 13.51
C VAL A 74 7.06 -2.38 13.76
N GLU A 75 6.79 -1.50 14.70
CA GLU A 75 7.76 -0.47 15.12
C GLU A 75 9.10 -1.10 15.55
N GLY A 76 10.20 -0.54 15.04
CA GLY A 76 11.56 -1.00 15.34
C GLY A 76 12.07 -2.17 14.49
N VAL A 77 11.24 -2.74 13.60
CA VAL A 77 11.71 -3.73 12.62
C VAL A 77 12.08 -3.02 11.31
N VAL A 78 13.34 -3.16 10.91
CA VAL A 78 13.81 -2.87 9.55
C VAL A 78 13.89 -4.23 8.87
N LEU A 79 13.06 -4.48 7.86
CA LEU A 79 13.23 -5.64 7.00
C LEU A 79 14.44 -5.35 6.12
N GLU A 80 15.61 -5.90 6.49
CA GLU A 80 16.74 -5.92 5.59
C GLU A 80 16.35 -6.73 4.35
N LYS A 81 16.58 -6.15 3.17
CA LYS A 81 16.32 -6.81 1.90
C LYS A 81 17.33 -7.97 1.82
N GLU A 82 16.86 -9.22 1.88
CA GLU A 82 17.74 -10.35 1.60
C GLU A 82 18.20 -10.23 0.14
N GLU A 83 19.46 -9.82 -0.05
CA GLU A 83 20.14 -9.86 -1.35
C GLU A 83 20.41 -11.34 -1.66
N GLY A 84 19.60 -11.90 -2.57
CA GLY A 84 19.80 -13.21 -3.19
C GLY A 84 20.55 -13.11 -4.51
#